data_AF-A0A7X7URC9-F1
#
_entry.id   AF-A0A7X7URC9-F1
#
_cell.length_a   1.000
_cell.length_b   1.000
_cell.length_c   1.000
_cell.angle_alpha   90.00
_cell.angle_beta   90.00
_cell.angle_gamma   90.00
#
_symmetry.space_group_name_H-M   'P 1'
#
loop_
_entity.id
_entity.type
_entity.pdbx_description
1 polymer ?
#
loop_
_entity_poly.entity_id
_entity_poly.type
_entity_poly.pdbx_seq_one_letter_code
_entity_poly.pdbx_strand_id
1 'polypeptide(L)'
;EYREYLEEEGKLEWFEQAALIEKHFVEHGTDLTTDDDGYIQNVTGVTIADSDYSKLAKAAVDNAKAGKILSWTAYASGSQVNLVWAEGTVDAKGKLTSLKIDTLQGEVSDGIFAWNDKSKQELKYDYRMHDGGRTMSDEEYREYLEEEGKLEWFEQADLLADYVLKNGLGNVKLDGTKLAEDAPEAISAVTVNVNHYVEVMKELLDNWK
;
A
#
# COMPACT_ATOMS: atom_id res chain seq x y z
N GLU A 1 -18.31 16.94 -30.98
CA GLU A 1 -19.06 17.68 -29.95
C GLU A 1 -18.22 18.00 -28.71
N TYR A 2 -17.91 17.07 -27.79
CA TYR A 2 -17.19 17.46 -26.56
C TYR A 2 -15.73 17.90 -26.77
N ARG A 3 -14.95 17.16 -27.56
CA ARG A 3 -13.56 17.56 -27.89
C ARG A 3 -13.50 18.87 -28.69
N GLU A 4 -14.45 19.06 -29.61
CA GLU A 4 -14.58 20.30 -30.37
C GLU A 4 -14.95 21.48 -29.45
N TYR A 5 -15.86 21.28 -28.49
CA TYR A 5 -16.17 22.28 -27.47
C TYR A 5 -14.93 22.67 -26.66
N LEU A 6 -14.10 21.70 -26.24
CA LEU A 6 -12.87 22.00 -25.50
C LEU A 6 -11.89 22.83 -26.35
N GLU A 7 -11.73 22.47 -27.61
CA GLU A 7 -10.86 23.21 -28.54
C GLU A 7 -11.39 24.65 -28.79
N GLU A 8 -12.69 24.81 -29.04
CA GLU A 8 -13.35 26.11 -29.24
C GLU A 8 -13.22 27.02 -28.02
N GLU A 9 -13.30 26.45 -26.82
CA GLU A 9 -13.25 27.17 -25.55
C GLU A 9 -11.83 27.32 -24.99
N GLY A 10 -10.81 26.76 -25.67
CA GLY A 10 -9.43 26.75 -25.19
C GLY A 10 -9.25 26.02 -23.85
N LYS A 11 -10.06 24.98 -23.61
CA LYS A 11 -10.04 24.17 -22.40
C LYS A 11 -9.28 22.86 -22.63
N LEU A 12 -8.67 22.36 -21.56
CA LEU A 12 -7.99 21.06 -21.55
C LEU A 12 -8.78 20.07 -20.71
N GLU A 13 -8.72 18.80 -21.09
CA GLU A 13 -9.18 17.72 -20.23
C GLU A 13 -8.35 17.65 -18.96
N TRP A 14 -8.93 17.09 -17.89
CA TRP A 14 -8.23 16.96 -16.61
C TRP A 14 -6.86 16.27 -16.76
N PHE A 15 -6.76 15.21 -17.57
CA PHE A 15 -5.52 14.46 -17.75
C PHE A 15 -4.44 15.25 -18.51
N GLU A 16 -4.84 16.14 -19.42
CA GLU A 16 -3.91 17.02 -20.14
C GLU A 16 -3.37 18.09 -19.20
N GLN A 17 -4.23 18.63 -18.32
CA GLN A 17 -3.82 19.56 -17.27
C GLN A 17 -2.89 18.88 -16.25
N ALA A 18 -3.20 17.64 -15.84
CA ALA A 18 -2.34 16.86 -14.97
C ALA A 18 -0.94 16.65 -15.57
N ALA A 19 -0.85 16.37 -16.88
CA ALA A 19 0.44 16.26 -17.57
C ALA A 19 1.24 17.58 -17.55
N LEU A 20 0.58 18.75 -17.60
CA LEU A 20 1.24 20.04 -17.45
C LEU A 20 1.78 20.24 -16.03
N ILE A 21 1.02 19.83 -15.01
CA ILE A 21 1.46 19.87 -13.60
C ILE A 21 2.65 18.94 -13.38
N GLU A 22 2.61 17.70 -13.89
CA GLU A 22 3.72 16.75 -13.80
C GLU A 22 4.99 17.31 -14.44
N LYS A 23 4.86 17.91 -15.64
CA LYS A 23 5.97 18.57 -16.30
C LYS A 23 6.54 19.72 -15.45
N HIS A 24 5.68 20.56 -14.87
CA HIS A 24 6.09 21.63 -13.96
C HIS A 24 6.85 21.06 -12.75
N PHE A 25 6.39 19.96 -12.15
CA PHE A 25 7.09 19.30 -11.04
C PHE A 25 8.50 18.84 -11.40
N VAL A 26 8.69 18.32 -12.62
CA VAL A 26 9.99 17.90 -13.13
C VAL A 26 10.91 19.10 -13.36
N GLU A 27 10.39 20.20 -13.93
CA GLU A 27 11.18 21.37 -14.33
C GLU A 27 11.49 22.33 -13.16
N HIS A 28 10.59 22.42 -12.19
CA HIS A 28 10.59 23.49 -11.18
C HIS A 28 10.47 22.98 -9.73
N GLY A 29 10.33 21.67 -9.52
CA GLY A 29 10.07 21.09 -8.21
C GLY A 29 8.58 21.12 -7.84
N THR A 30 8.25 20.65 -6.64
CA THR A 30 6.87 20.26 -6.26
C THR A 30 5.95 21.42 -5.85
N ASP A 31 6.40 22.67 -6.02
CA ASP A 31 5.67 23.83 -5.50
C ASP A 31 4.67 24.37 -6.53
N LEU A 32 3.41 24.50 -6.08
CA LEU A 32 2.33 25.18 -6.80
C LEU A 32 1.91 26.42 -6.04
N THR A 33 1.65 27.51 -6.76
CA THR A 33 1.04 28.71 -6.19
C THR A 33 -0.44 28.71 -6.53
N THR A 34 -1.29 28.97 -5.56
CA THR A 34 -2.74 29.03 -5.76
C THR A 34 -3.29 30.43 -5.51
N ASP A 35 -4.48 30.71 -6.04
CA ASP A 35 -5.30 31.83 -5.57
C ASP A 35 -6.02 31.48 -4.25
N ASP A 36 -6.88 32.39 -3.78
CA ASP A 36 -7.64 32.24 -2.53
C ASP A 36 -8.66 31.08 -2.57
N ASP A 37 -9.06 30.65 -3.77
CA ASP A 37 -9.98 29.53 -4.00
C ASP A 37 -9.24 28.20 -4.25
N GLY A 38 -7.89 28.22 -4.23
CA GLY A 38 -7.05 27.03 -4.39
C GLY A 38 -6.69 26.66 -5.83
N TYR A 39 -7.06 27.48 -6.82
CA TYR A 39 -6.72 27.26 -8.23
C TYR A 39 -5.28 27.58 -8.54
N ILE A 40 -4.61 26.67 -9.26
CA ILE A 40 -3.18 26.79 -9.62
C ILE A 40 -2.95 27.98 -10.54
N GLN A 41 -1.95 28.81 -10.23
CA GLN A 41 -1.65 30.06 -10.95
C GLN A 41 -0.31 30.05 -11.70
N ASN A 42 0.64 29.19 -11.32
CA ASN A 42 1.99 29.17 -11.87
C ASN A 42 2.22 28.14 -12.98
N VAL A 43 1.18 27.43 -13.41
CA VAL A 43 1.26 26.45 -14.51
C VAL A 43 0.35 26.89 -15.64
N THR A 44 0.94 27.37 -16.75
CA THR A 44 0.20 27.85 -17.92
C THR A 44 -0.72 26.75 -18.47
N GLY A 45 -2.00 27.08 -18.69
CA GLY A 45 -2.99 26.16 -19.24
C GLY A 45 -3.69 25.26 -18.21
N VAL A 46 -3.30 25.34 -16.95
CA VAL A 46 -3.96 24.62 -15.85
C VAL A 46 -4.99 25.53 -15.21
N THR A 47 -6.21 25.01 -15.03
CA THR A 47 -7.34 25.71 -14.41
C THR A 47 -7.98 24.90 -13.30
N ILE A 48 -7.33 23.84 -12.81
CA ILE A 48 -7.79 23.02 -11.70
C ILE A 48 -7.17 23.49 -10.38
N ALA A 49 -7.86 23.19 -9.28
CA ALA A 49 -7.34 23.40 -7.94
C ALA A 49 -6.23 22.40 -7.60
N ASP A 50 -5.23 22.83 -6.83
CA ASP A 50 -4.12 21.97 -6.38
C ASP A 50 -4.65 20.70 -5.71
N SER A 51 -5.68 20.79 -4.88
CA SER A 51 -6.36 19.61 -4.32
C SER A 51 -5.39 18.54 -3.74
N ASP A 52 -4.34 19.01 -3.06
CA ASP A 52 -3.21 18.22 -2.51
C ASP A 52 -2.17 17.66 -3.52
N TYR A 53 -2.19 17.98 -4.83
CA TYR A 53 -1.16 17.51 -5.78
C TYR A 53 0.26 17.92 -5.34
N SER A 54 0.47 19.19 -5.00
CA SER A 54 1.77 19.72 -4.54
C SER A 54 2.26 19.01 -3.28
N LYS A 55 1.35 18.78 -2.33
CA LYS A 55 1.62 18.08 -1.07
C LYS A 55 1.98 16.62 -1.31
N LEU A 56 1.26 15.91 -2.18
CA LEU A 56 1.56 14.52 -2.54
C LEU A 56 2.89 14.41 -3.29
N ALA A 57 3.15 15.30 -4.25
CA ALA A 57 4.42 15.34 -4.97
C ALA A 57 5.59 15.61 -4.03
N LYS A 58 5.44 16.55 -3.08
CA LYS A 58 6.43 16.82 -2.04
C LYS A 58 6.69 15.58 -1.17
N ALA A 59 5.64 14.91 -0.72
CA ALA A 59 5.77 13.68 0.08
C ALA A 59 6.47 12.56 -0.71
N ALA A 60 6.18 12.42 -2.01
CA ALA A 60 6.87 11.46 -2.88
C ALA A 60 8.37 11.78 -3.00
N VAL A 61 8.75 13.05 -3.19
CA VAL A 61 10.15 13.48 -3.21
C VAL A 61 10.84 13.25 -1.87
N ASP A 62 10.17 13.55 -0.76
CA ASP A 62 10.74 13.35 0.58
C ASP A 62 10.91 11.86 0.90
N ASN A 63 9.96 11.01 0.48
CA ASN A 63 10.11 9.55 0.54
C ASN A 63 11.29 9.06 -0.30
N ALA A 64 11.42 9.53 -1.55
CA ALA A 64 12.55 9.16 -2.42
C ALA A 64 13.90 9.55 -1.81
N LYS A 65 14.02 10.76 -1.23
CA LYS A 65 15.22 11.21 -0.50
C LYS A 65 15.52 10.35 0.73
N ALA A 66 14.48 9.88 1.41
CA ALA A 66 14.60 8.97 2.56
C ALA A 66 14.83 7.50 2.14
N GLY A 67 14.91 7.20 0.84
CA GLY A 67 15.00 5.84 0.33
C GLY A 67 13.77 5.00 0.61
N LYS A 68 12.62 5.61 0.91
CA LYS A 68 11.37 4.90 1.19
C LYS A 68 10.67 4.52 -0.11
N ILE A 69 10.26 3.26 -0.18
CA ILE A 69 9.50 2.70 -1.30
C ILE A 69 8.23 2.04 -0.76
N LEU A 70 7.19 2.03 -1.59
CA LEU A 70 5.82 1.70 -1.22
C LEU A 70 5.12 1.12 -2.46
N SER A 71 4.38 0.02 -2.30
CA SER A 71 3.33 -0.39 -3.23
C SER A 71 2.10 -0.83 -2.46
N TRP A 72 0.92 -0.68 -3.06
CA TRP A 72 -0.34 -1.03 -2.44
C TRP A 72 -1.34 -1.51 -3.48
N THR A 73 -2.27 -2.34 -3.03
CA THR A 73 -3.44 -2.77 -3.80
C THR A 73 -4.67 -2.75 -2.89
N ALA A 74 -5.84 -2.60 -3.48
CA ALA A 74 -7.09 -2.68 -2.74
C ALA A 74 -8.03 -3.68 -3.42
N TYR A 75 -8.68 -4.52 -2.61
CA TYR A 75 -9.66 -5.49 -3.11
C TYR A 75 -10.84 -5.64 -2.15
N ALA A 76 -12.01 -5.93 -2.73
CA ALA A 76 -13.22 -6.21 -1.99
C ALA A 76 -13.50 -7.72 -1.91
N SER A 77 -14.07 -8.15 -0.78
CA SER A 77 -14.55 -9.52 -0.55
C SER A 77 -15.85 -9.44 0.25
N GLY A 78 -16.99 -9.45 -0.46
CA GLY A 78 -18.29 -9.18 0.17
C GLY A 78 -18.41 -7.71 0.61
N SER A 79 -18.82 -7.48 1.86
CA SER A 79 -18.86 -6.13 2.46
C SER A 79 -17.47 -5.60 2.84
N GLN A 80 -16.47 -6.47 2.95
CA GLN A 80 -15.14 -6.10 3.40
C GLN A 80 -14.28 -5.56 2.26
N VAL A 81 -13.57 -4.46 2.50
CA VAL A 81 -12.53 -3.91 1.62
C VAL A 81 -11.20 -4.04 2.35
N ASN A 82 -10.16 -4.48 1.65
CA ASN A 82 -8.81 -4.61 2.19
C ASN A 82 -7.88 -3.70 1.40
N LEU A 83 -7.20 -2.79 2.09
CA LEU A 83 -6.03 -2.10 1.57
C LEU A 83 -4.80 -2.87 2.03
N VAL A 84 -4.08 -3.47 1.09
CA VAL A 84 -2.86 -4.25 1.34
C VAL A 84 -1.68 -3.47 0.81
N TRP A 85 -0.60 -3.38 1.58
CA TRP A 85 0.61 -2.70 1.13
C TRP A 85 1.89 -3.40 1.55
N ALA A 86 2.94 -3.11 0.80
CA ALA A 86 4.32 -3.31 1.20
C ALA A 86 5.02 -1.96 1.30
N GLU A 87 5.87 -1.81 2.30
CA GLU A 87 6.79 -0.68 2.42
C GLU A 87 8.21 -1.17 2.67
N GLY A 88 9.18 -0.41 2.17
CA GLY A 88 10.59 -0.73 2.31
C GLY A 88 11.48 0.49 2.36
N THR A 89 12.73 0.27 2.72
CA THR A 89 13.80 1.26 2.61
C THR A 89 14.93 0.71 1.77
N VAL A 90 15.64 1.60 1.07
CA VAL A 90 16.79 1.26 0.24
C VAL A 90 17.99 2.12 0.61
N ASP A 91 19.18 1.54 0.53
CA ASP A 91 20.42 2.29 0.73
C ASP A 91 20.78 3.14 -0.51
N ALA A 92 21.85 3.92 -0.40
CA ALA A 92 22.33 4.79 -1.49
C ALA A 92 22.76 4.03 -2.77
N LYS A 93 22.86 2.69 -2.73
CA LYS A 93 23.15 1.84 -3.88
C LYS A 93 21.88 1.16 -4.42
N GLY A 94 20.72 1.50 -3.88
CA GLY A 94 19.44 0.91 -4.22
C GLY A 94 19.23 -0.50 -3.68
N LYS A 95 20.03 -0.94 -2.70
CA LYS A 95 19.80 -2.23 -2.05
C LYS A 95 18.71 -2.09 -0.99
N LEU A 96 17.71 -2.98 -1.02
CA LEU A 96 16.68 -3.07 0.01
C LEU A 96 17.28 -3.36 1.39
N THR A 97 16.93 -2.54 2.38
CA THR A 97 17.38 -2.61 3.77
C THR A 97 16.27 -2.90 4.77
N SER A 98 15.01 -2.69 4.38
CA SER A 98 13.84 -3.12 5.15
C SER A 98 12.70 -3.50 4.22
N LEU A 99 11.83 -4.39 4.69
CA LEU A 99 10.56 -4.72 4.05
C LEU A 99 9.53 -5.00 5.13
N LYS A 100 8.33 -4.46 4.97
CA LYS A 100 7.17 -4.76 5.81
C LYS A 100 5.94 -4.88 4.93
N ILE A 101 5.00 -5.72 5.35
CA ILE A 101 3.69 -5.85 4.73
C ILE A 101 2.60 -5.68 5.78
N ASP A 102 1.47 -5.13 5.37
CA ASP A 102 0.37 -4.84 6.27
C ASP A 102 -0.98 -4.80 5.52
N THR A 103 -2.07 -4.76 6.28
CA THR A 103 -3.43 -4.65 5.76
C THR A 103 -4.28 -3.80 6.68
N LEU A 104 -4.97 -2.82 6.10
CA LEU A 104 -6.05 -2.08 6.72
C LEU A 104 -7.35 -2.61 6.15
N GLN A 105 -8.24 -3.04 7.04
CA GLN A 105 -9.54 -3.55 6.65
C GLN A 105 -10.58 -2.44 6.83
N GLY A 106 -11.54 -2.39 5.92
CA GLY A 106 -12.74 -1.59 6.04
C GLY A 106 -13.95 -2.43 5.69
N GLU A 107 -15.13 -1.91 6.01
CA GLU A 107 -16.39 -2.60 5.77
C GLU A 107 -17.46 -1.62 5.30
N VAL A 108 -18.32 -2.10 4.40
CA VAL A 108 -19.59 -1.45 4.06
C VAL A 108 -20.68 -2.01 4.95
N SER A 109 -21.24 -1.16 5.82
CA SER A 109 -22.39 -1.48 6.68
C SER A 109 -23.48 -0.45 6.46
N ASP A 110 -24.73 -0.90 6.25
CA ASP A 110 -25.88 -0.04 5.96
C ASP A 110 -25.64 0.97 4.80
N GLY A 111 -24.86 0.56 3.80
CA GLY A 111 -24.51 1.39 2.65
C GLY A 111 -23.44 2.46 2.92
N ILE A 112 -22.86 2.46 4.11
CA ILE A 112 -21.79 3.38 4.53
C ILE A 112 -20.48 2.60 4.64
N PHE A 113 -19.45 3.10 3.97
CA PHE A 113 -18.10 2.54 4.05
C PHE A 113 -17.31 3.20 5.20
N ALA A 114 -16.62 2.39 6.00
CA ALA A 114 -15.66 2.86 6.98
C ALA A 114 -14.40 1.97 7.03
N TRP A 115 -13.24 2.59 7.19
CA TRP A 115 -12.00 1.88 7.54
C TRP A 115 -12.00 1.57 9.04
N ASN A 116 -11.34 0.47 9.42
CA ASN A 116 -10.95 0.26 10.80
C ASN A 116 -9.93 1.32 11.23
N ASP A 117 -9.89 1.63 12.53
CA ASP A 117 -8.94 2.60 13.08
C ASP A 117 -7.48 2.11 13.05
N LYS A 118 -7.28 0.78 13.01
CA LYS A 118 -5.96 0.14 13.10
C LYS A 118 -5.78 -0.91 12.01
N SER A 119 -4.56 -1.00 11.49
CA SER A 119 -4.13 -2.10 10.62
C SER A 119 -3.91 -3.40 11.39
N LYS A 120 -3.69 -4.50 10.66
CA LYS A 120 -3.39 -5.79 11.29
C LYS A 120 -2.04 -5.80 12.00
N GLN A 121 -1.00 -5.12 11.47
CA GLN A 121 0.26 -4.94 12.20
C GLN A 121 0.06 -4.16 13.50
N GLU A 122 -0.76 -3.10 13.49
CA GLU A 122 -1.01 -2.28 14.68
C GLU A 122 -1.79 -3.04 15.76
N LEU A 123 -2.71 -3.91 15.35
CA LEU A 123 -3.49 -4.75 16.25
C LEU A 123 -2.64 -5.84 16.92
N LYS A 124 -1.66 -6.41 16.23
CA LYS A 124 -0.89 -7.56 16.73
C LYS A 124 -1.83 -8.67 17.22
N TYR A 125 -1.71 -9.12 18.47
CA TYR A 125 -2.58 -10.12 19.10
C TYR A 125 -4.04 -9.63 19.31
N ASP A 126 -4.31 -8.33 19.24
CA ASP A 126 -5.69 -7.81 19.29
C ASP A 126 -6.46 -8.17 18.01
N TYR A 127 -5.77 -8.57 16.93
CA TYR A 127 -6.41 -8.99 15.67
C TYR A 127 -7.20 -10.28 15.83
N ARG A 128 -6.72 -11.20 16.69
CA ARG A 128 -7.40 -12.45 17.03
C ARG A 128 -7.71 -13.33 15.82
N MET A 129 -6.74 -13.57 14.93
CA MET A 129 -6.96 -14.38 13.72
C MET A 129 -7.56 -15.76 14.00
N HIS A 130 -7.20 -16.39 15.12
CA HIS A 130 -7.66 -17.72 15.49
C HIS A 130 -8.79 -17.73 16.54
N ASP A 131 -9.19 -16.55 17.05
CA ASP A 131 -10.30 -16.37 18.01
C ASP A 131 -11.11 -15.11 17.66
N GLY A 132 -11.56 -15.00 16.40
CA GLY A 132 -12.30 -13.82 15.93
C GLY A 132 -13.59 -13.55 16.72
N GLY A 133 -14.15 -14.57 17.38
CA GLY A 133 -15.28 -14.44 18.30
C GLY A 133 -14.92 -13.86 19.68
N ARG A 134 -13.62 -13.66 19.95
CA ARG A 134 -13.06 -13.17 21.22
C ARG A 134 -13.57 -13.96 22.42
N THR A 135 -13.53 -15.27 22.29
CA THR A 135 -14.01 -16.19 23.32
C THR A 135 -13.00 -16.43 24.44
N MET A 136 -11.72 -16.15 24.17
CA MET A 136 -10.61 -16.27 25.11
C MET A 136 -10.16 -14.89 25.62
N SER A 137 -9.67 -14.86 26.87
CA SER A 137 -8.89 -13.72 27.36
C SER A 137 -7.58 -13.56 26.58
N ASP A 138 -6.91 -12.42 26.76
CA ASP A 138 -5.64 -12.12 26.10
C ASP A 138 -4.52 -13.10 26.45
N GLU A 139 -4.53 -13.62 27.68
CA GLU A 139 -3.54 -14.58 28.18
C GLU A 139 -3.83 -15.97 27.62
N GLU A 140 -5.07 -16.46 27.78
CA GLU A 140 -5.52 -17.75 27.24
C GLU A 140 -5.30 -17.85 25.72
N TYR A 141 -5.53 -16.75 24.98
CA TYR A 141 -5.32 -16.73 23.54
C TYR A 141 -3.84 -16.91 23.18
N ARG A 142 -2.92 -16.28 23.90
CA ARG A 142 -1.48 -16.41 23.64
C ARG A 142 -0.95 -17.79 24.02
N GLU A 143 -1.42 -18.33 25.15
CA GLU A 143 -1.12 -19.71 25.55
C GLU A 143 -1.62 -20.70 24.50
N TYR A 144 -2.86 -20.53 24.01
CA TYR A 144 -3.41 -21.33 22.93
C TYR A 144 -2.55 -21.30 21.65
N LEU A 145 -2.07 -20.12 21.24
CA LEU A 145 -1.19 -20.01 20.09
C LEU A 145 0.12 -20.76 20.29
N GLU A 146 0.73 -20.65 21.47
CA GLU A 146 1.99 -21.35 21.80
C GLU A 146 1.79 -22.87 21.84
N GLU A 147 0.75 -23.36 22.52
CA GLU A 147 0.43 -24.79 22.64
C GLU A 147 0.14 -25.45 21.30
N GLU A 148 -0.57 -24.75 20.41
CA GLU A 148 -0.92 -25.25 19.08
C GLU A 148 0.15 -24.95 18.02
N GLY A 149 1.24 -24.27 18.38
CA GLY A 149 2.30 -23.87 17.45
C GLY A 149 1.80 -22.94 16.33
N LYS A 150 0.82 -22.09 16.63
CA LYS A 150 0.19 -21.17 15.68
C LYS A 150 0.80 -19.78 15.78
N LEU A 151 0.95 -19.15 14.63
CA LEU A 151 1.35 -17.75 14.52
C LEU A 151 0.12 -16.86 14.34
N GLU A 152 0.12 -15.71 15.00
CA GLU A 152 -0.80 -14.62 14.71
C GLU A 152 -0.47 -14.00 13.33
N TRP A 153 -1.42 -13.28 12.74
CA TRP A 153 -1.26 -12.70 11.41
C TRP A 153 0.03 -11.86 11.27
N PHE A 154 0.37 -11.02 12.26
CA PHE A 154 1.54 -10.13 12.17
C PHE A 154 2.86 -10.90 12.18
N GLU A 155 2.93 -12.01 12.94
CA GLU A 155 4.11 -12.88 12.99
C GLU A 155 4.32 -13.58 11.65
N GLN A 156 3.23 -14.02 11.00
CA GLN A 156 3.29 -14.59 9.65
C GLN A 156 3.70 -13.56 8.61
N ALA A 157 3.20 -12.32 8.73
CA ALA A 157 3.54 -11.21 7.86
C ALA A 157 5.02 -10.83 7.95
N ASP A 158 5.54 -10.72 9.17
CA ASP A 158 6.96 -10.45 9.44
C ASP A 158 7.84 -11.59 8.92
N LEU A 159 7.45 -12.85 9.14
CA LEU A 159 8.18 -14.02 8.65
C LEU A 159 8.33 -14.02 7.11
N LEU A 160 7.24 -13.69 6.40
CA LEU A 160 7.26 -13.59 4.94
C LEU A 160 8.12 -12.40 4.48
N ALA A 161 7.94 -11.22 5.09
CA ALA A 161 8.68 -10.02 4.72
C ALA A 161 10.20 -10.17 4.96
N ASP A 162 10.60 -10.77 6.08
CA ASP A 162 12.00 -11.06 6.40
C ASP A 162 12.62 -12.06 5.43
N TYR A 163 11.87 -13.10 5.06
CA TYR A 163 12.32 -14.06 4.06
C TYR A 163 12.58 -13.37 2.71
N VAL A 164 11.65 -12.52 2.25
CA VAL A 164 11.77 -11.81 0.97
C VAL A 164 12.89 -10.76 1.03
N LEU A 165 13.05 -10.05 2.15
CA LEU A 165 14.16 -9.11 2.34
C LEU A 165 15.52 -9.81 2.18
N LYS A 166 15.65 -11.03 2.71
CA LYS A 166 16.89 -11.79 2.69
C LYS A 166 17.14 -12.53 1.36
N ASN A 167 16.10 -13.08 0.75
CA ASN A 167 16.22 -14.04 -0.36
C ASN A 167 15.59 -13.57 -1.68
N GLY A 168 14.86 -12.46 -1.66
CA GLY A 168 14.00 -12.02 -2.76
C GLY A 168 12.76 -12.90 -2.94
N LEU A 169 11.95 -12.56 -3.95
CA LEU A 169 10.70 -13.27 -4.26
C LEU A 169 10.87 -14.55 -5.09
N GLY A 170 12.06 -14.82 -5.65
CA GLY A 170 12.25 -15.87 -6.66
C GLY A 170 11.82 -17.27 -6.21
N ASN A 171 11.90 -17.55 -4.90
CA ASN A 171 11.52 -18.84 -4.30
C ASN A 171 10.17 -18.79 -3.55
N VAL A 172 9.43 -17.68 -3.63
CA VAL A 172 8.08 -17.57 -3.06
C VAL A 172 7.08 -17.98 -4.13
N LYS A 173 6.65 -19.25 -4.09
CA LYS A 173 5.69 -19.81 -5.04
C LYS A 173 4.31 -19.87 -4.42
N LEU A 174 3.28 -19.69 -5.25
CA LEU A 174 1.88 -19.70 -4.84
C LEU A 174 1.15 -20.92 -5.41
N ASP A 175 0.24 -21.48 -4.61
CA ASP A 175 -0.85 -22.34 -5.06
C ASP A 175 -2.18 -21.62 -4.76
N GLY A 176 -2.80 -21.07 -5.80
CA GLY A 176 -3.94 -20.16 -5.66
C GLY A 176 -3.60 -18.93 -4.82
N THR A 177 -4.25 -18.78 -3.67
CA THR A 177 -4.06 -17.64 -2.76
C THR A 177 -2.99 -17.88 -1.68
N LYS A 178 -2.49 -19.10 -1.53
CA LYS A 178 -1.56 -19.50 -0.47
C LYS A 178 -0.17 -19.81 -1.03
N LEU A 179 0.80 -20.01 -0.13
CA LEU A 179 2.08 -20.60 -0.51
C LEU A 179 1.87 -22.01 -1.07
N ALA A 180 2.66 -22.38 -2.07
CA ALA A 180 2.67 -23.73 -2.61
C ALA A 180 3.22 -24.75 -1.58
N GLU A 181 2.87 -26.04 -1.71
CA GLU A 181 3.35 -27.09 -0.80
C GLU A 181 4.89 -27.23 -0.78
N ASP A 182 5.57 -26.86 -1.88
CA ASP A 182 7.03 -26.86 -2.00
C ASP A 182 7.68 -25.54 -1.56
N ALA A 183 6.97 -24.70 -0.80
CA ALA A 183 7.50 -23.46 -0.27
C ALA A 183 8.73 -23.71 0.64
N PRO A 184 9.67 -22.76 0.69
CA PRO A 184 10.84 -22.85 1.56
C PRO A 184 10.46 -23.10 3.02
N GLU A 185 11.18 -24.01 3.67
CA GLU A 185 10.95 -24.36 5.09
C GLU A 185 10.96 -23.13 6.01
N ALA A 186 11.75 -22.10 5.70
CA ALA A 186 11.82 -20.86 6.46
C ALA A 186 10.49 -20.07 6.52
N ILE A 187 9.54 -20.35 5.61
CA ILE A 187 8.21 -19.72 5.56
C ILE A 187 7.07 -20.75 5.55
N SER A 188 7.36 -22.02 5.87
CA SER A 188 6.35 -23.10 5.88
C SER A 188 5.23 -22.85 6.90
N ALA A 189 5.52 -22.08 7.97
CA ALA A 189 4.55 -21.67 8.99
C ALA A 189 3.56 -20.58 8.54
N VAL A 190 3.75 -19.97 7.36
CA VAL A 190 2.83 -18.96 6.82
C VAL A 190 1.63 -19.67 6.20
N THR A 191 0.45 -19.47 6.80
CA THR A 191 -0.79 -20.18 6.44
C THR A 191 -1.89 -19.26 5.89
N VAL A 192 -1.75 -17.94 6.05
CA VAL A 192 -2.65 -16.92 5.50
C VAL A 192 -2.63 -16.89 3.97
N ASN A 193 -3.65 -16.25 3.38
CA ASN A 193 -3.58 -15.90 1.97
C ASN A 193 -2.47 -14.87 1.75
N VAL A 194 -1.58 -15.12 0.81
CA VAL A 194 -0.38 -14.33 0.55
C VAL A 194 -0.31 -13.72 -0.85
N ASN A 195 -1.24 -14.07 -1.75
CA ASN A 195 -1.21 -13.61 -3.14
C ASN A 195 -1.11 -12.09 -3.27
N HIS A 196 -1.90 -11.33 -2.50
CA HIS A 196 -1.85 -9.87 -2.54
C HIS A 196 -0.59 -9.30 -1.90
N TYR A 197 -0.01 -9.95 -0.87
CA TYR A 197 1.28 -9.52 -0.32
C TYR A 197 2.42 -9.76 -1.31
N VAL A 198 2.42 -10.89 -2.01
CA VAL A 198 3.40 -11.20 -3.06
C VAL A 198 3.27 -10.22 -4.23
N GLU A 199 2.05 -9.86 -4.61
CA GLU A 199 1.76 -8.83 -5.62
C GLU A 199 2.37 -7.48 -5.24
N VAL A 200 2.02 -6.92 -4.07
CA VAL A 200 2.53 -5.59 -3.68
C VAL A 200 4.04 -5.59 -3.41
N MET A 201 4.61 -6.68 -2.87
CA MET A 201 6.06 -6.80 -2.74
C MET A 201 6.74 -6.87 -4.11
N LYS A 202 6.14 -7.57 -5.08
CA LYS A 202 6.68 -7.65 -6.45
C LYS A 202 6.69 -6.28 -7.11
N GLU A 203 5.58 -5.56 -7.04
CA GLU A 203 5.47 -4.20 -7.59
C GLU A 203 6.45 -3.23 -6.92
N LEU A 204 6.56 -3.28 -5.59
CA LEU A 204 7.52 -2.48 -4.84
C LEU A 204 8.97 -2.73 -5.29
N LEU A 205 9.32 -3.99 -5.55
CA LEU A 205 10.65 -4.38 -6.01
C LEU A 205 10.91 -4.11 -7.49
N ASP A 206 9.86 -4.08 -8.33
CA ASP A 206 9.98 -3.82 -9.76
C ASP A 206 9.99 -2.30 -10.05
N ASN A 207 9.29 -1.49 -9.24
CA ASN A 207 9.26 -0.02 -9.38
C ASN A 207 10.55 0.68 -8.91
N TRP A 208 11.40 0.01 -8.14
CA TRP A 208 12.64 0.60 -7.60
C TRP A 208 13.90 0.28 -8.42
N LYS A 209 13.87 -0.74 -9.28
CA LYS A 209 15.03 -1.12 -10.12
C LYS A 209 15.25 -0.16 -11.28
#